data_AF-A0A7J4FHK5-F1
#
_entry.id   AF-A0A7J4FHK5-F1
#
_cell.length_a   1.000
_cell.length_b   1.000
_cell.length_c   1.000
_cell.angle_alpha   90.00
_cell.angle_beta   90.00
_cell.angle_gamma   90.00
#
_symmetry.space_group_name_H-M   'P 1'
#
loop_
_entity.id
_entity.type
_entity.pdbx_description
1 polymer ?
#
loop_
_entity_poly.entity_id
_entity_poly.type
_entity_poly.pdbx_seq_one_letter_code
_entity_poly.pdbx_strand_id
1 'polypeptide(L)'
;MSEVLTPIVYQLGIGGTLGFFAGYAIKKLTKLIAAVTGLVALLLIYLGYEGIITKNYDKLTEKIQSLIGIVSQAPDIITPIISGLPFAGSFLAGAALGMKIG
;
A
#
# COMPACT_ATOMS: atom_id res chain seq x y z
N MET A 1 18.89 6.60 33.76
CA MET A 1 17.64 5.92 33.34
C MET A 1 16.74 6.78 32.45
N SER A 2 16.87 8.12 32.45
CA SER A 2 16.04 9.07 31.69
C SER A 2 16.47 9.31 30.23
N GLU A 3 17.71 9.00 29.85
CA GLU A 3 18.22 9.24 28.49
C GLU A 3 17.67 8.29 27.42
N VAL A 4 17.15 7.12 27.81
CA VAL A 4 16.65 6.11 26.85
C VAL A 4 15.12 6.19 26.68
N LEU A 5 14.39 6.64 27.69
CA LEU A 5 12.92 6.74 27.66
C LEU A 5 12.43 7.90 26.79
N THR A 6 13.10 9.05 26.87
CA THR A 6 12.74 10.26 26.11
C THR A 6 12.76 10.04 24.58
N PRO A 7 13.81 9.46 23.99
CA PRO A 7 13.83 9.20 22.55
C PRO A 7 12.81 8.12 22.12
N ILE A 8 12.53 7.12 22.95
CA ILE A 8 11.51 6.10 22.64
C ILE A 8 10.11 6.71 22.59
N VAL A 9 9.74 7.54 23.57
CA VAL A 9 8.42 8.20 23.59
C VAL A 9 8.25 9.15 22.41
N TYR A 10 9.29 9.91 22.06
CA TYR A 10 9.28 10.81 20.91
C TYR A 10 9.14 10.03 19.59
N GLN A 11 9.91 8.95 19.44
CA GLN A 11 9.88 8.08 18.27
C GLN A 11 8.54 7.34 18.13
N LEU A 12 7.90 6.95 19.23
CA LEU A 12 6.55 6.38 19.27
C LEU A 12 5.47 7.40 18.86
N GLY A 13 5.57 8.63 19.36
CA GLY A 13 4.60 9.69 19.04
C GLY A 13 4.64 10.09 17.57
N ILE A 14 5.84 10.29 17.03
CA ILE A 14 6.03 10.64 15.61
C ILE A 14 5.67 9.45 14.70
N GLY A 15 6.13 8.24 15.06
CA GLY A 15 5.80 7.02 14.31
C GLY A 15 4.30 6.82 14.22
N GLY A 16 3.58 6.87 15.34
CA GLY A 16 2.13 6.71 15.38
C GLY A 16 1.37 7.77 14.59
N THR A 17 1.78 9.04 14.68
CA THR A 17 1.12 10.14 13.97
C THR A 17 1.33 10.03 12.46
N LEU A 18 2.58 9.81 12.02
CA LEU A 18 2.90 9.59 10.61
C LEU A 18 2.23 8.33 10.06
N GLY A 19 2.23 7.26 10.85
CA GLY A 19 1.51 6.03 10.55
C GLY A 19 0.04 6.30 10.31
N PHE A 20 -0.62 7.02 11.21
CA PHE A 20 -2.03 7.37 11.10
C PHE A 20 -2.36 8.12 9.80
N PHE A 21 -1.61 9.18 9.49
CA PHE A 21 -1.80 9.92 8.25
C PHE A 21 -1.52 9.05 7.01
N ALA A 22 -0.47 8.22 7.05
CA ALA A 22 -0.15 7.30 5.96
C ALA A 22 -1.28 6.28 5.73
N GLY A 23 -1.77 5.63 6.79
CA GLY A 23 -2.87 4.67 6.71
C GLY A 23 -4.17 5.28 6.19
N TYR A 24 -4.50 6.49 6.63
CA TYR A 24 -5.66 7.25 6.14
C TYR A 24 -5.53 7.58 4.64
N ALA A 25 -4.36 8.07 4.21
CA ALA A 25 -4.08 8.40 2.82
C ALA A 25 -4.15 7.15 1.93
N ILE A 26 -3.58 6.03 2.38
CA ILE A 26 -3.63 4.75 1.67
C ILE A 26 -5.08 4.34 1.41
N LYS A 27 -5.95 4.34 2.43
CA LYS A 27 -7.35 3.91 2.23
C LYS A 27 -8.11 4.79 1.26
N LYS A 28 -7.91 6.11 1.32
CA LYS A 28 -8.54 7.05 0.40
C LYS A 28 -8.05 6.82 -1.04
N LEU A 29 -6.76 6.54 -1.21
CA LEU A 29 -6.17 6.21 -2.50
C LEU A 29 -6.64 4.84 -3.03
N THR A 30 -6.74 3.83 -2.17
CA THR A 30 -7.25 2.50 -2.54
C THR A 30 -8.69 2.58 -3.05
N LYS A 31 -9.56 3.36 -2.41
CA LYS A 31 -10.94 3.58 -2.88
C LYS A 31 -10.97 4.19 -4.29
N LEU A 32 -10.11 5.18 -4.55
CA LEU A 32 -10.01 5.82 -5.87
C LEU A 32 -9.47 4.86 -6.94
N ILE A 33 -8.40 4.12 -6.64
CA ILE A 33 -7.82 3.13 -7.56
C ILE A 33 -8.84 2.02 -7.85
N ALA A 34 -9.56 1.53 -6.84
CA ALA A 34 -10.60 0.52 -7.02
C ALA A 34 -11.73 1.01 -7.93
N ALA A 35 -12.19 2.25 -7.74
CA ALA A 35 -13.21 2.85 -8.59
C ALA A 35 -12.73 2.99 -10.05
N VAL A 36 -11.52 3.50 -10.28
CA VAL A 36 -10.94 3.64 -11.62
C VAL A 36 -10.74 2.27 -12.27
N THR A 37 -10.20 1.30 -11.53
CA THR A 37 -9.99 -0.06 -12.04
C THR A 37 -11.31 -0.72 -12.43
N GLY A 38 -12.34 -0.57 -11.60
CA GLY A 38 -13.69 -1.07 -11.91
C GLY A 38 -14.29 -0.41 -13.16
N LEU A 39 -14.13 0.90 -13.30
CA LEU A 39 -14.59 1.64 -14.49
C LEU A 39 -13.89 1.17 -15.76
N VAL A 40 -12.57 1.00 -15.70
CA VAL A 40 -11.76 0.48 -16.82
C VAL A 40 -12.18 -0.95 -17.17
N ALA A 41 -12.43 -1.80 -16.17
CA ALA A 41 -12.92 -3.16 -16.40
C ALA A 41 -14.29 -3.17 -17.09
N LEU A 42 -15.22 -2.30 -16.68
CA LEU A 42 -16.52 -2.15 -17.35
C LEU A 42 -16.38 -1.69 -18.81
N LEU A 43 -15.51 -0.70 -19.06
CA LEU A 43 -15.20 -0.24 -20.43
C LEU A 43 -14.61 -1.37 -21.30
N LEU A 44 -13.71 -2.18 -20.75
CA LEU A 44 -13.13 -3.35 -21.44
C LEU A 44 -14.17 -4.43 -21.74
N ILE A 45 -15.15 -4.63 -20.86
CA ILE A 45 -16.27 -5.54 -21.11
C ILE A 45 -17.14 -5.02 -22.25
N TYR A 46 -17.47 -3.72 -22.22
CA TYR A 46 -18.30 -3.08 -23.25
C TYR A 46 -17.64 -3.10 -24.64
N LEU A 47 -16.38 -2.66 -24.76
CA LEU A 47 -15.63 -2.73 -26.03
C LEU A 47 -15.39 -4.17 -26.50
N GLY A 48 -15.32 -5.12 -25.57
CA GLY A 48 -15.24 -6.54 -25.89
C GLY A 48 -16.55 -7.11 -26.44
N TYR A 49 -17.70 -6.54 -26.05
CA TYR A 49 -19.02 -6.94 -26.55
C TYR A 49 -19.28 -6.41 -27.96
N GLU A 50 -18.85 -5.19 -28.26
CA GLU A 50 -18.90 -4.62 -29.63
C GLU A 50 -17.91 -5.28 -30.61
N GLY A 51 -17.02 -6.16 -30.13
CA GLY A 51 -16.05 -6.87 -30.97
C GLY A 51 -14.88 -6.02 -31.45
N ILE A 52 -14.74 -4.78 -30.95
CA ILE A 52 -13.69 -3.82 -31.33
C ILE A 52 -12.31 -4.22 -30.77
N ILE A 53 -12.27 -4.94 -29.63
CA ILE A 53 -11.03 -5.39 -28.98
C ILE A 53 -10.91 -6.93 -29.00
N THR A 54 -9.85 -7.46 -29.61
CA THR A 54 -9.41 -8.85 -29.41
C THR A 54 -8.78 -8.99 -28.02
N LYS A 55 -9.46 -9.67 -27.09
CA LYS A 55 -8.94 -9.94 -25.75
C LYS A 55 -7.82 -10.99 -25.81
N ASN A 56 -6.56 -10.53 -25.85
CA ASN A 56 -5.39 -11.42 -25.70
C ASN A 56 -5.04 -11.58 -24.22
N TYR A 57 -5.59 -12.63 -23.61
CA TYR A 57 -5.41 -12.94 -22.19
C TYR A 57 -3.98 -13.35 -21.84
N ASP A 58 -3.23 -13.91 -22.79
CA ASP A 58 -1.85 -14.35 -22.57
C ASP A 58 -0.91 -13.16 -22.35
N LYS A 59 -0.96 -12.16 -23.23
CA LYS A 59 -0.17 -10.91 -23.09
C LYS A 59 -0.56 -10.12 -21.85
N LEU A 60 -1.83 -10.18 -21.44
CA LEU A 60 -2.29 -9.55 -20.21
C LEU A 60 -1.66 -10.22 -18.98
N THR A 61 -1.66 -11.56 -18.97
CA THR A 61 -1.09 -12.37 -17.88
C THR A 61 0.42 -12.16 -17.77
N GLU A 62 1.14 -12.12 -18.89
CA GLU A 62 2.59 -11.86 -18.93
C GLU A 62 2.93 -10.48 -18.34
N LYS A 63 2.18 -9.42 -18.71
CA LYS A 63 2.37 -8.10 -18.12
C LYS A 63 2.08 -8.06 -16.62
N ILE A 64 1.03 -8.75 -16.17
CA ILE A 64 0.71 -8.85 -14.74
C ILE A 64 1.85 -9.55 -14.00
N GLN A 65 2.36 -10.66 -14.52
CA GLN A 65 3.49 -11.39 -13.93
C GLN A 65 4.76 -10.54 -13.88
N SER A 66 5.06 -9.77 -14.93
CA SER A 66 6.18 -8.82 -14.93
C SER A 66 6.06 -7.76 -13.84
N LEU A 67 4.86 -7.17 -13.66
CA LEU A 67 4.60 -6.19 -12.60
C LEU A 67 4.74 -6.80 -11.19
N ILE A 68 4.23 -8.02 -10.98
CA ILE A 68 4.38 -8.74 -9.71
C ILE A 68 5.87 -9.08 -9.46
N GLY A 69 6.60 -9.45 -10.51
CA GLY A 69 8.04 -9.70 -10.46
C GLY A 69 8.83 -8.48 -9.98
N ILE A 70 8.47 -7.28 -10.42
CA ILE A 70 9.09 -6.02 -9.95
C ILE A 70 8.81 -5.79 -8.46
N VAL A 71 7.60 -6.07 -7.99
CA VAL A 71 7.26 -5.98 -6.55
C VAL A 71 8.08 -6.96 -5.72
N SER A 72 8.37 -8.16 -6.24
CA SER A 72 9.20 -9.15 -5.56
C SER A 72 10.69 -8.78 -5.47
N GLN A 73 11.14 -7.81 -6.26
CA GLN A 73 12.50 -7.26 -6.21
C GLN A 73 12.64 -6.05 -5.27
N ALA A 74 11.58 -5.71 -4.51
CA ALA A 74 11.67 -4.65 -3.52
C ALA A 74 12.80 -4.96 -2.51
N PRO A 75 13.63 -3.98 -2.14
CA PRO A 75 14.70 -4.17 -1.16
C PRO A 75 14.11 -4.72 0.13
N ASP A 76 14.87 -5.58 0.82
CA ASP A 76 14.46 -6.28 2.04
C ASP A 76 13.98 -5.28 3.11
N ILE A 77 12.67 -5.01 3.13
CA ILE A 77 12.05 -3.97 3.97
C ILE A 77 12.08 -4.39 5.44
N ILE A 78 12.39 -5.67 5.70
CA ILE A 78 12.37 -6.30 7.02
C ILE A 78 13.58 -5.85 7.88
N THR A 79 14.76 -5.66 7.30
CA THR A 79 15.98 -5.27 8.04
C THR A 79 15.87 -3.91 8.74
N PRO A 80 15.35 -2.85 8.08
CA PRO A 80 15.08 -1.56 8.72
C PRO A 80 13.98 -1.60 9.79
N ILE A 81 13.00 -2.50 9.64
CA ILE A 81 11.88 -2.65 10.60
C ILE A 81 12.39 -3.22 11.93
N ILE A 82 13.31 -4.20 11.86
CA ILE A 82 13.89 -4.84 13.05
C ILE A 82 14.82 -3.87 13.81
N SER A 83 15.54 -2.99 13.11
CA SER A 83 16.43 -2.01 13.74
C SER A 83 15.68 -0.81 14.36
N GLY A 84 14.48 -0.51 13.88
CA GLY A 84 13.62 0.59 14.34
C GLY A 84 12.38 0.15 15.11
N LEU A 85 12.42 -0.97 15.85
CA LEU A 85 11.24 -1.62 16.46
C LEU A 85 10.24 -0.68 17.16
N PRO A 86 10.64 0.28 18.01
CA PRO A 86 9.69 1.22 18.61
C PRO A 86 8.99 2.11 17.57
N PHE A 87 9.73 2.66 16.61
CA PHE A 87 9.15 3.44 15.51
C PHE A 87 8.25 2.57 14.63
N ALA A 88 8.73 1.42 14.19
CA ALA A 88 7.98 0.55 13.30
C ALA A 88 6.70 0.05 13.97
N GLY A 89 6.76 -0.32 15.25
CA GLY A 89 5.59 -0.73 16.03
C GLY A 89 4.55 0.37 16.16
N SER A 90 4.96 1.59 16.52
CA SER A 90 4.03 2.73 16.60
C SER A 90 3.50 3.16 15.23
N PHE A 91 4.34 3.16 14.20
CA PHE A 91 3.95 3.46 12.83
C PHE A 91 2.93 2.49 12.29
N LEU A 92 3.15 1.18 12.45
CA LEU A 92 2.20 0.16 12.01
C LEU A 92 0.89 0.23 12.80
N ALA A 93 0.96 0.46 14.12
CA ALA A 93 -0.24 0.64 14.94
C ALA A 93 -1.03 1.91 14.52
N GLY A 94 -0.33 3.02 14.32
CA GLY A 94 -0.90 4.26 13.80
C GLY A 94 -1.52 4.06 12.42
N ALA A 95 -0.81 3.39 11.50
CA ALA A 95 -1.28 3.10 10.15
C ALA A 95 -2.50 2.19 10.13
N ALA A 96 -2.55 1.16 10.97
CA ALA A 96 -3.72 0.30 11.11
C ALA A 96 -4.94 1.11 11.60
N LEU A 97 -4.76 2.01 12.57
CA LEU A 97 -5.82 2.90 13.04
C LEU A 97 -6.26 3.91 11.96
N GLY A 98 -5.30 4.52 11.25
CA GLY A 98 -5.57 5.42 10.14
C GLY A 98 -6.32 4.74 9.00
N MET A 99 -5.97 3.50 8.70
CA MET A 99 -6.68 2.67 7.73
C MET A 99 -8.06 2.25 8.23
N LYS A 100 -8.27 2.05 9.54
CA LYS A 100 -9.61 1.80 10.07
C LYS A 100 -10.52 3.03 9.89
N ILE A 101 -9.98 4.22 10.11
CA ILE A 101 -10.72 5.49 10.11
C ILE A 101 -10.92 6.09 8.70
N GLY A 102 -9.98 5.88 7.75
CA GLY A 102 -10.09 6.33 6.35
C GLY A 102 -11.20 5.67 5.54
#